data_AF-A0A1I2GMZ5-F1
#
_entry.id   AF-A0A1I2GMZ5-F1
#
_cell.length_a   1.000
_cell.length_b   1.000
_cell.length_c   1.000
_cell.angle_alpha   90.00
_cell.angle_beta   90.00
_cell.angle_gamma   90.00
#
_symmetry.space_group_name_H-M   'P 1'
#
loop_
_entity.id
_entity.type
_entity.pdbx_description
1 polymer ?
#
loop_
_entity_poly.entity_id
_entity_poly.type
_entity_poly.pdbx_seq_one_letter_code
_entity_poly.pdbx_strand_id
1 'polypeptide(L)' 'MPHKFNADHRDKIPKQKQRVTNWAEYDEGLRGRGDLTVWVSEDALALWSAPPRTTPGGQALYSDLAIEL' A
#
# COMPACT_ATOMS: atom_id res chain seq x y z
N MET A 1 -1.14 -37.92 23.77
CA MET A 1 -1.79 -36.70 23.20
C MET A 1 -2.46 -35.94 24.34
N PRO A 2 -1.98 -34.74 24.70
CA PRO A 2 -2.45 -34.00 25.88
C PRO A 2 -3.93 -33.62 25.85
N HIS A 3 -4.54 -33.60 24.67
CA HIS A 3 -5.89 -33.09 24.45
C HIS A 3 -6.99 -34.15 24.57
N LYS A 4 -6.65 -35.45 24.72
CA LYS A 4 -7.63 -36.55 24.71
C LYS A 4 -8.28 -36.84 26.05
N PHE A 5 -7.62 -36.53 27.17
CA PHE A 5 -8.04 -37.01 28.49
C PHE A 5 -9.24 -36.25 29.09
N ASN A 6 -9.55 -35.04 28.59
CA ASN A 6 -10.62 -34.17 29.13
C ASN A 6 -11.73 -33.87 28.10
N ALA A 7 -11.97 -34.77 27.14
CA ALA A 7 -13.00 -34.58 26.12
C ALA A 7 -14.42 -34.45 26.73
N ASP A 8 -14.72 -35.28 27.73
CA ASP A 8 -16.03 -35.36 28.40
C ASP A 8 -16.33 -34.17 29.35
N HIS A 9 -15.38 -33.23 29.49
CA HIS A 9 -15.52 -32.06 30.35
C HIS A 9 -15.42 -30.73 29.61
N ARG A 10 -15.23 -30.75 28.27
CA ARG A 10 -15.08 -29.56 27.43
C ARG A 10 -16.41 -28.86 27.11
N ASP A 11 -17.52 -29.59 27.19
CA ASP A 11 -18.89 -29.10 27.06
C ASP A 11 -19.22 -28.01 28.09
N LYS A 12 -18.59 -28.05 29.27
CA LYS A 12 -18.74 -27.05 30.34
C LYS A 12 -17.92 -25.78 30.11
N ILE A 13 -16.97 -25.79 29.17
CA ILE A 13 -16.15 -24.63 28.86
C ILE A 13 -16.91 -23.78 27.83
N PRO A 14 -17.39 -22.57 28.19
CA PRO A 14 -18.07 -21.73 27.23
C PRO A 14 -17.12 -21.38 26.09
N LYS A 15 -17.52 -21.70 24.86
CA LYS A 15 -16.75 -21.30 23.67
C LYS A 15 -16.74 -19.78 23.60
N GLN A 16 -15.55 -19.19 23.48
CA GLN A 16 -15.40 -17.77 23.24
C GLN A 16 -16.02 -17.43 21.87
N LYS A 17 -17.06 -16.59 21.85
CA LYS A 17 -17.79 -16.17 20.65
C LYS A 17 -17.29 -14.81 20.15
N GLN A 18 -15.98 -14.61 20.07
CA GLN A 18 -15.45 -13.36 19.52
C GLN A 18 -15.39 -13.47 18.00
N ARG A 19 -16.06 -12.52 17.33
CA ARG A 19 -15.97 -12.32 15.88
C ARG A 19 -15.43 -10.92 15.65
N VAL A 20 -14.34 -10.81 14.91
CA VAL A 20 -13.78 -9.52 14.50
C VAL A 20 -14.74 -8.90 13.50
N THR A 21 -15.38 -7.78 13.86
CA THR A 21 -16.39 -7.10 13.02
C THR A 21 -15.84 -5.89 12.28
N ASN A 22 -14.68 -5.37 12.69
CA ASN A 22 -14.08 -4.14 12.18
C ASN A 22 -13.10 -4.37 11.01
N TRP A 23 -13.07 -5.56 10.41
CA TRP A 23 -12.09 -5.86 9.36
C TRP A 23 -12.22 -4.96 8.14
N ALA A 24 -13.46 -4.59 7.78
CA ALA A 24 -13.73 -3.66 6.70
C ALA A 24 -13.20 -2.24 6.99
N GLU A 25 -13.35 -1.75 8.23
CA GLU A 25 -12.83 -0.43 8.65
C GLU A 25 -11.30 -0.41 8.65
N TYR A 26 -10.68 -1.51 9.06
CA TYR A 26 -9.23 -1.67 9.02
C TYR A 26 -8.69 -1.70 7.58
N ASP A 27 -9.39 -2.39 6.66
CA ASP A 27 -9.01 -2.48 5.25
C ASP A 27 -9.15 -1.14 4.52
N GLU A 28 -10.23 -0.38 4.77
CA GLU A 28 -10.40 0.99 4.27
C GLU A 28 -9.29 1.93 4.77
N GLY A 29 -8.93 1.82 6.06
CA GLY A 29 -7.79 2.52 6.63
C GLY A 29 -6.44 2.10 6.03
N LEU A 30 -6.33 0.90 5.45
CA LEU A 30 -5.16 0.46 4.69
C LEU A 30 -5.14 1.05 3.28
N ARG A 31 -6.29 1.07 2.60
CA ARG A 31 -6.44 1.65 1.25
C ARG A 31 -6.07 3.14 1.23
N GLY A 32 -6.47 3.90 2.24
CA GLY A 32 -6.14 5.31 2.36
C GLY A 32 -4.67 5.63 2.68
N ARG A 33 -3.86 4.66 3.10
CA ARG A 33 -2.43 4.90 3.45
C ARG A 33 -1.53 5.09 2.24
N GLY A 34 -2.00 4.72 1.05
CA GLY A 34 -1.29 4.91 -0.21
C GLY A 34 -1.93 5.92 -1.14
N ASP A 35 -2.98 6.62 -0.70
CA ASP A 35 -3.66 7.60 -1.55
C ASP A 35 -2.86 8.91 -1.58
N LEU A 36 -2.26 9.20 -2.73
CA LEU A 36 -1.48 10.40 -2.99
C LEU A 36 -2.07 11.11 -4.22
N THR A 37 -2.69 12.26 -3.98
CA THR A 37 -3.10 13.17 -5.05
C THR A 37 -2.03 14.24 -5.25
N VAL A 38 -1.43 14.29 -6.44
CA VAL A 38 -0.42 15.30 -6.82
C VAL A 38 -1.00 16.19 -7.91
N TRP A 39 -0.82 17.51 -7.77
CA TRP A 39 -1.13 18.48 -8.81
C TRP A 39 0.15 18.80 -9.58
N VAL A 40 0.13 18.57 -10.91
CA VAL A 40 1.25 18.90 -11.80
C VAL A 40 0.90 20.18 -12.55
N SER A 41 1.81 21.15 -12.54
CA SER A 41 1.62 22.40 -13.30
C SER A 41 1.80 22.19 -14.80
N GLU A 42 1.15 23.02 -15.62
CA GLU A 42 1.31 23.00 -17.07
C GLU A 42 2.78 23.25 -17.48
N ASP A 43 3.47 24.14 -16.76
CA ASP A 43 4.89 24.44 -16.98
C ASP A 43 5.78 23.22 -16.69
N ALA A 44 5.49 22.46 -15.63
CA ALA A 44 6.20 21.22 -15.31
C ALA A 44 5.97 20.15 -16.39
N LEU A 45 4.74 20.04 -16.91
CA LEU A 45 4.43 19.13 -18.02
C LEU A 45 5.19 19.52 -19.30
N ALA A 46 5.25 20.82 -19.62
CA ALA A 46 5.95 21.33 -20.80
C ALA A 46 7.46 21.02 -20.75
N LEU A 47 8.04 21.00 -19.55
CA LEU A 47 9.47 20.75 -19.30
C LEU A 47 9.79 19.27 -18.97
N TRP A 48 8.76 18.42 -18.84
CA TRP A 48 8.90 17.01 -18.43
C TRP A 48 9.64 16.15 -19.46
N SER A 49 9.45 16.45 -20.74
CA SER A 49 10.01 15.63 -21.81
C SER A 49 11.51 15.84 -21.94
N ALA A 50 12.27 14.74 -21.88
CA ALA A 50 13.71 14.80 -22.09
C ALA A 50 14.04 15.24 -23.54
N PRO A 51 15.07 16.08 -23.73
CA PRO A 51 15.48 16.51 -25.07
C PRO A 51 16.01 15.32 -25.90
N PRO A 52 15.85 15.35 -27.24
CA PRO A 52 16.35 14.29 -28.11
C PRO A 52 17.86 14.13 -27.99
N ARG A 53 18.32 12.89 -27.83
CA ARG A 53 19.76 12.58 -27.84
C ARG A 53 20.29 12.56 -29.26
N THR A 54 21.50 13.10 -29.43
CA THR A 54 22.28 13.03 -30.67
C THR A 54 23.14 11.77 -30.77
N THR A 55 23.20 10.96 -29.70
CA THR A 55 24.06 9.76 -29.60
C THR A 55 23.22 8.47 -29.44
N PRO A 56 23.59 7.35 -30.12
CA PRO A 56 22.88 6.07 -30.00
C PRO A 56 23.04 5.39 -28.63
N GLY A 57 21.99 4.69 -28.17
CA GLY A 57 22.07 3.65 -27.13
C GLY A 57 22.14 4.11 -25.67
N GLY A 58 21.95 5.39 -25.36
CA GLY A 58 22.01 5.93 -23.99
C GLY A 58 20.65 6.24 -23.36
N GLN A 59 20.55 6.15 -22.04
CA GLN A 59 19.38 6.56 -21.26
C GLN A 59 19.07 8.06 -21.42
N ALA A 60 17.80 8.45 -21.43
CA ALA A 60 17.40 9.86 -21.43
C ALA A 60 17.88 10.55 -20.14
N LEU A 61 18.43 11.76 -20.26
CA LEU A 61 18.74 12.62 -19.13
C LEU A 61 17.53 13.52 -18.88
N TYR A 62 16.98 13.46 -17.67
CA TYR A 62 15.88 14.29 -17.22
C TYR A 62 16.43 15.50 -16.46
N SER A 63 15.66 16.58 -16.45
CA SER A 63 15.99 17.78 -15.67
C SER A 63 15.70 17.56 -14.18
N ASP A 64 16.45 18.25 -13.31
CA ASP A 64 16.22 18.23 -11.85
C ASP A 64 14.94 18.98 -11.42
N LEU A 65 14.13 19.46 -12.38
CA LEU A 65 12.88 20.19 -12.16
C LEU A 65 11.84 19.39 -11.36
N ALA A 66 11.95 18.06 -11.33
CA ALA A 66 11.04 17.21 -10.58
C ALA A 66 11.44 17.04 -9.09
N ILE A 67 12.58 17.59 -8.66
CA ILE A 67 13.12 17.43 -7.29
C ILE A 67 13.43 18.81 -6.71
N GLU A 68 12.47 19.39 -6.00
CA GLU A 68 12.68 20.58 -5.15
C GLU A 68 12.78 20.14 -3.67
N LEU A 69 13.67 20.77 -2.90
CA LEU A 69 13.90 20.50 -1.46
C LEU A 69 13.00 21.34 -0.56
#